data_AF-G9K3S7-F1
#
_entry.id   AF-G9K3S7-F1
#
_cell.length_a   1.000
_cell.length_b   1.000
_cell.length_c   1.000
_cell.angle_alpha   90.00
_cell.angle_beta   90.00
_cell.angle_gamma   90.00
#
_symmetry.space_group_name_H-M   'P 1'
#
loop_
_entity.id
_entity.type
_entity.pdbx_description
1 polymer ?
#
loop_
_entity_poly.entity_id
_entity_poly.type
_entity_poly.pdbx_seq_one_letter_code
_entity_poly.pdbx_strand_id
1 'polypeptide(L)'
;KPLELLWHSLDEWLVLIATELMKNKKDSTDIASILLKQKGQDQDGTSIPPFEPPGPGSYENLSTGTGESKPDAFGGKQEASADCQDVISMTANRLSAVIQAFYMCCSCQMPPGMTSPRFIEFVCKHDEVLKCFVNRNPKIIFDHFHFLLECPELMSRFMHIIKAQPFKDRCEWFYEHLHSGQPDSDMVHRPVNENDILLVHRDSIFRSSCEVVSKANCAKLKQGIAVRFHGEEGMGQGVVREWFDILSNEIVNPDYALFTQSADGTTFQPNSNSYVNPDHLNYFRFAGQILGLALNHRQLVNIYFTRSFYKHILGIPVNYQDVASIDPEYAKNLQWILDNDISDLGLELTFSVETDVFGAMEEVPLKPGGGSILVTQNN
;
A
#
# COMPACT_ATOMS: atom_id res chain seq x y z
N LYS A 1 -20.58 -27.15 -18.08
CA LYS A 1 -19.97 -28.49 -18.35
C LYS A 1 -18.61 -28.39 -19.04
N PRO A 2 -18.43 -27.68 -20.19
CA PRO A 2 -17.10 -27.55 -20.81
C PRO A 2 -16.12 -26.67 -20.01
N LEU A 3 -16.62 -25.55 -19.46
CA LEU A 3 -15.84 -24.65 -18.59
C LEU A 3 -15.35 -25.35 -17.31
N GLU A 4 -16.20 -26.17 -16.69
CA GLU A 4 -15.81 -26.95 -15.50
C GLU A 4 -14.65 -27.91 -15.77
N LEU A 5 -14.63 -28.56 -16.95
CA LEU A 5 -13.52 -29.42 -17.34
C LEU A 5 -12.22 -28.63 -17.53
N LEU A 6 -12.29 -27.44 -18.12
CA LEU A 6 -11.13 -26.55 -18.25
C LEU A 6 -10.59 -26.10 -16.89
N TRP A 7 -11.48 -25.82 -15.92
CA TRP A 7 -11.10 -25.43 -14.56
C TRP A 7 -10.49 -26.58 -13.78
N HIS A 8 -11.01 -27.80 -13.94
CA HIS A 8 -10.38 -29.00 -13.39
C HIS A 8 -8.99 -29.23 -13.98
N SER A 9 -8.82 -29.09 -15.29
CA SER A 9 -7.49 -29.21 -15.90
C SER A 9 -6.54 -28.12 -15.40
N LEU A 10 -6.99 -26.87 -15.26
CA LEU A 10 -6.16 -25.79 -14.69
C LEU A 10 -5.72 -26.13 -13.26
N ASP A 11 -6.65 -26.64 -12.44
CA ASP A 11 -6.37 -27.07 -11.06
C ASP A 11 -5.30 -28.17 -11.02
N GLU A 12 -5.42 -29.21 -11.85
CA GLU A 12 -4.42 -30.29 -11.96
C GLU A 12 -3.05 -29.76 -12.37
N TRP A 13 -2.99 -28.87 -13.38
CA TRP A 13 -1.74 -28.26 -13.81
C TRP A 13 -1.07 -27.45 -12.70
N LEU A 14 -1.83 -26.67 -11.92
CA LEU A 14 -1.27 -25.90 -10.81
C LEU A 14 -0.80 -26.81 -9.66
N VAL A 15 -1.51 -27.91 -9.36
CA VAL A 15 -1.04 -28.91 -8.38
C VAL A 15 0.26 -29.57 -8.83
N LEU A 16 0.40 -29.90 -10.11
CA LEU A 16 1.64 -30.46 -10.65
C LEU A 16 2.81 -29.47 -10.52
N ILE A 17 2.59 -28.20 -10.86
CA ILE A 17 3.60 -27.14 -10.68
C ILE A 17 3.96 -26.97 -9.21
N ALA A 18 2.98 -26.97 -8.29
CA ALA A 18 3.22 -26.89 -6.86
C ALA A 18 4.10 -28.04 -6.37
N THR A 19 3.82 -29.26 -6.82
CA THR A 19 4.57 -30.47 -6.46
C THR A 19 6.02 -30.38 -6.93
N GLU A 20 6.25 -29.91 -8.15
CA GLU A 20 7.60 -29.75 -8.69
C GLU A 20 8.38 -28.61 -8.01
N LEU A 21 7.71 -27.51 -7.66
CA LEU A 21 8.30 -26.43 -6.86
C LEU A 21 8.74 -26.92 -5.47
N MET A 22 7.90 -27.73 -4.81
CA MET A 22 8.22 -28.31 -3.51
C MET A 22 9.39 -29.29 -3.57
N LYS A 23 9.46 -30.10 -4.64
CA LYS A 23 10.56 -31.03 -4.88
C LYS A 23 11.88 -30.29 -5.06
N ASN A 24 11.91 -29.24 -5.89
CA ASN A 24 13.09 -28.40 -6.09
C ASN A 24 13.54 -27.68 -4.80
N LYS A 25 12.58 -27.22 -3.97
CA LYS A 25 12.90 -26.62 -2.68
C LYS A 25 13.55 -27.64 -1.73
N LYS A 26 13.04 -28.87 -1.70
CA LYS A 26 13.63 -29.96 -0.91
C LYS A 26 15.04 -30.30 -1.37
N ASP A 27 15.25 -30.45 -2.67
CA ASP A 27 16.57 -30.74 -3.24
C ASP A 27 17.57 -29.59 -2.96
N SER A 28 17.12 -28.33 -3.04
CA SER A 28 17.94 -27.16 -2.67
C SER A 28 18.30 -27.12 -1.19
N THR A 29 17.37 -27.51 -0.31
CA THR A 29 17.58 -27.54 1.15
C THR A 29 18.51 -28.70 1.53
N ASP A 30 18.36 -29.85 0.87
CA ASP A 30 19.24 -31.01 1.05
C ASP A 30 20.66 -30.68 0.58
N ILE A 31 20.82 -30.00 -0.56
CA ILE A 31 22.13 -29.52 -1.03
C ILE A 31 22.74 -28.50 -0.06
N ALA A 32 21.96 -27.51 0.42
CA ALA A 32 22.43 -26.54 1.40
C ALA A 32 22.86 -27.21 2.72
N SER A 33 22.13 -28.24 3.16
CA SER A 33 22.46 -29.01 4.36
C SER A 33 23.71 -29.88 4.18
N ILE A 34 23.94 -30.43 2.99
CA ILE A 34 25.14 -31.20 2.63
C ILE A 34 26.36 -30.26 2.56
N LEU A 35 26.23 -29.06 1.99
CA LEU A 35 27.30 -28.06 1.93
C LEU A 35 27.67 -27.53 3.33
N LEU A 36 26.67 -27.32 4.21
CA LEU A 36 26.91 -27.00 5.62
C LEU A 36 27.58 -28.15 6.38
N LYS A 37 27.27 -29.41 6.05
CA LYS A 37 27.93 -30.58 6.63
C LYS A 37 29.38 -30.76 6.15
N GLN A 38 29.66 -30.48 4.87
CA GLN A 38 31.02 -30.53 4.34
C GLN A 38 31.90 -29.40 4.91
N LYS A 39 31.33 -28.22 5.19
CA LYS A 39 32.06 -27.12 5.84
C LYS A 39 32.34 -27.35 7.33
N GLY A 40 31.72 -28.37 7.94
CA GLY A 40 31.97 -28.79 9.32
C GLY A 40 33.02 -29.90 9.48
N GLN A 41 33.63 -30.39 8.39
CA GLN A 41 34.65 -31.45 8.44
C GLN A 41 36.07 -31.03 8.08
N ASP A 42 36.30 -29.77 7.67
CA ASP A 42 37.64 -29.21 7.44
C ASP A 42 37.97 -28.12 8.46
N GLN A 43 38.14 -28.51 9.72
CA GLN A 43 38.96 -27.76 10.68
C GLN A 43 39.72 -28.75 11.55
N ASP A 44 40.90 -29.16 11.09
CA ASP A 44 41.96 -29.56 12.00
C ASP A 44 43.32 -29.12 11.42
N GLY A 45 44.03 -28.32 12.22
CA GLY A 45 45.45 -27.98 12.05
C GLY A 45 45.81 -26.97 10.95
N THR A 46 46.13 -25.73 11.32
CA THR A 46 47.52 -25.23 11.42
C THR A 46 47.53 -23.69 11.50
N SER A 47 48.36 -23.22 12.43
CA SER A 47 48.67 -21.86 12.89
C SER A 47 48.94 -20.78 11.82
N ILE A 48 48.39 -19.59 12.06
CA ILE A 48 48.67 -18.31 11.39
C ILE A 48 49.82 -17.59 12.13
N PRO A 49 50.80 -16.95 11.44
CA PRO A 49 51.50 -15.80 11.97
C PRO A 49 51.00 -14.49 11.32
N PRO A 50 51.01 -13.35 12.03
CA PRO A 50 50.46 -12.09 11.54
C PRO A 50 51.53 -11.30 10.75
N PHE A 51 51.13 -10.62 9.68
CA PHE A 51 51.96 -9.60 9.04
C PHE A 51 51.15 -8.33 8.74
N GLU A 52 51.77 -7.21 9.13
CA GLU A 52 51.30 -5.82 9.09
C GLU A 52 51.17 -5.23 7.66
N PRO A 53 50.43 -4.12 7.49
CA PRO A 53 50.25 -3.46 6.21
C PRO A 53 51.25 -2.31 5.98
N PRO A 54 51.61 -2.05 4.72
CA PRO A 54 51.71 -0.67 4.22
C PRO A 54 50.91 -0.57 2.90
N GLY A 55 50.12 0.47 2.62
CA GLY A 55 50.47 1.89 2.55
C GLY A 55 50.14 2.36 1.11
N PRO A 56 49.58 3.56 0.88
CA PRO A 56 48.83 3.87 -0.34
C PRO A 56 49.65 4.59 -1.42
N GLY A 57 49.28 4.34 -2.68
CA GLY A 57 49.67 5.10 -3.87
C GLY A 57 49.55 4.20 -5.10
N SER A 58 49.15 4.63 -6.29
CA SER A 58 48.64 5.88 -6.86
C SER A 58 48.44 5.59 -8.37
N TYR A 59 47.66 6.43 -9.07
CA TYR A 59 47.44 6.49 -10.54
C TYR A 59 46.40 5.51 -11.10
N GLU A 60 45.23 5.97 -11.54
CA GLU A 60 44.90 6.73 -12.78
C GLU A 60 44.76 5.86 -14.05
N ASN A 61 43.52 5.90 -14.58
CA ASN A 61 43.09 6.09 -15.97
C ASN A 61 43.28 5.00 -17.05
N LEU A 62 42.10 4.53 -17.46
CA LEU A 62 41.55 4.48 -18.84
C LEU A 62 42.20 3.59 -19.93
N SER A 63 41.27 2.86 -20.56
CA SER A 63 41.08 2.70 -22.02
C SER A 63 41.41 1.35 -22.67
N THR A 64 40.32 0.71 -23.10
CA THR A 64 40.03 0.14 -24.44
C THR A 64 41.02 -0.83 -25.09
N GLY A 65 40.50 -2.01 -25.46
CA GLY A 65 41.02 -2.74 -26.63
C GLY A 65 40.85 -4.25 -26.61
N THR A 66 39.74 -4.71 -27.19
CA THR A 66 39.64 -5.86 -28.12
C THR A 66 40.43 -7.16 -27.86
N GLY A 67 39.68 -8.25 -27.70
CA GLY A 67 39.82 -9.41 -28.57
C GLY A 67 40.33 -10.71 -27.94
N GLU A 68 39.61 -11.79 -28.27
CA GLU A 68 40.02 -13.21 -28.24
C GLU A 68 39.92 -13.98 -26.90
N SER A 69 38.69 -14.39 -26.60
CA SER A 69 38.39 -15.56 -25.76
C SER A 69 38.53 -16.86 -26.56
N LYS A 70 39.42 -17.76 -26.12
CA LYS A 70 39.32 -19.21 -26.36
C LYS A 70 38.50 -19.84 -25.22
N PRO A 71 37.64 -20.84 -25.48
CA PRO A 71 36.90 -21.52 -24.43
C PRO A 71 37.71 -22.72 -23.92
N ASP A 72 38.10 -22.68 -22.65
CA ASP A 72 38.45 -23.91 -21.93
C ASP A 72 37.19 -24.47 -21.27
N ALA A 73 36.90 -25.71 -21.65
CA ALA A 73 35.76 -26.48 -21.21
C ALA A 73 35.91 -26.88 -19.74
N PHE A 74 34.99 -26.42 -18.91
CA PHE A 74 34.54 -27.14 -17.71
C PHE A 74 33.01 -27.05 -17.66
N GLY A 75 32.41 -27.89 -18.50
CA GLY A 75 30.97 -28.15 -18.49
C GLY A 75 30.57 -29.02 -17.29
N GLY A 76 29.35 -28.79 -16.82
CA GLY A 76 28.63 -29.73 -15.97
C GLY A 76 28.46 -29.24 -14.53
N LYS A 77 27.54 -28.30 -14.31
CA LYS A 77 26.67 -28.22 -13.10
C LYS A 77 25.65 -27.07 -13.06
N GLN A 78 25.31 -26.45 -14.20
CA GLN A 78 24.38 -25.31 -14.23
C GLN A 78 23.12 -25.50 -15.10
N GLU A 79 22.91 -26.67 -15.71
CA GLU A 79 21.81 -26.87 -16.66
C GLU A 79 20.48 -27.28 -15.98
N ALA A 80 20.50 -28.14 -14.95
CA ALA A 80 19.25 -28.68 -14.38
C ALA A 80 18.40 -27.67 -13.58
N SER A 81 19.03 -26.70 -12.90
CA SER A 81 18.31 -25.64 -12.16
C SER A 81 17.85 -24.49 -13.06
N ALA A 82 18.45 -24.34 -14.26
CA ALA A 82 18.08 -23.31 -15.22
C ALA A 82 16.89 -23.77 -16.09
N ASP A 83 16.83 -25.05 -16.47
CA ASP A 83 15.80 -25.60 -17.37
C ASP A 83 14.38 -25.53 -16.78
N CYS A 84 14.18 -25.90 -15.51
CA CYS A 84 12.86 -25.82 -14.87
C CYS A 84 12.44 -24.36 -14.59
N GLN A 85 13.43 -23.48 -14.41
CA GLN A 85 13.25 -22.03 -14.25
C GLN A 85 12.67 -21.40 -15.52
N ASP A 86 13.07 -21.91 -16.70
CA ASP A 86 12.66 -21.39 -18.01
C ASP A 86 11.25 -21.87 -18.41
N VAL A 87 10.91 -23.15 -18.17
CA VAL A 87 9.57 -23.70 -18.49
C VAL A 87 8.44 -22.98 -17.74
N ILE A 88 8.65 -22.66 -16.47
CA ILE A 88 7.64 -21.92 -15.68
C ILE A 88 7.52 -20.49 -16.19
N SER A 89 8.63 -19.84 -16.57
CA SER A 89 8.59 -18.50 -17.19
C SER A 89 7.82 -18.52 -18.53
N MET A 90 8.09 -19.52 -19.38
CA MET A 90 7.43 -19.68 -20.68
C MET A 90 5.93 -20.00 -20.58
N THR A 91 5.51 -20.70 -19.53
CA THR A 91 4.10 -21.09 -19.32
C THR A 91 3.33 -20.12 -18.42
N ALA A 92 4.02 -19.30 -17.61
CA ALA A 92 3.41 -18.38 -16.65
C ALA A 92 2.45 -17.40 -17.31
N ASN A 93 2.81 -16.78 -18.44
CA ASN A 93 1.91 -15.83 -19.12
C ASN A 93 0.64 -16.52 -19.63
N ARG A 94 0.76 -17.72 -20.21
CA ARG A 94 -0.39 -18.50 -20.70
C ARG A 94 -1.29 -18.95 -19.55
N LEU A 95 -0.71 -19.48 -18.48
CA LEU A 95 -1.46 -19.89 -17.29
C LEU A 95 -2.12 -18.69 -16.62
N SER A 96 -1.43 -17.55 -16.57
CA SER A 96 -1.97 -16.33 -15.96
C SER A 96 -3.14 -15.75 -16.75
N ALA A 97 -3.08 -15.79 -18.08
CA ALA A 97 -4.22 -15.45 -18.92
C ALA A 97 -5.41 -16.41 -18.71
N VAL A 98 -5.18 -17.71 -18.51
CA VAL A 98 -6.24 -18.68 -18.20
C VAL A 98 -6.83 -18.43 -16.81
N ILE A 99 -6.01 -18.12 -15.81
CA ILE A 99 -6.45 -17.74 -14.46
C ILE A 99 -7.28 -16.45 -14.50
N GLN A 100 -6.84 -15.46 -15.28
CA GLN A 100 -7.61 -14.22 -15.50
C GLN A 100 -8.95 -14.51 -16.19
N ALA A 101 -8.98 -15.37 -17.20
CA ALA A 101 -10.23 -15.78 -17.84
C ALA A 101 -11.16 -16.50 -16.84
N PHE A 102 -10.60 -17.32 -15.94
CA PHE A 102 -11.36 -17.96 -14.86
C PHE A 102 -11.95 -16.91 -13.90
N TYR A 103 -11.14 -15.93 -13.48
CA TYR A 103 -11.60 -14.78 -12.68
C TYR A 103 -12.77 -14.07 -13.35
N MET A 104 -12.62 -13.66 -14.62
CA MET A 104 -13.67 -12.95 -15.36
C MET A 104 -14.96 -13.77 -15.44
N CYS A 105 -14.86 -15.08 -15.69
CA CYS A 105 -16.02 -15.96 -15.76
C CYS A 105 -16.74 -16.07 -14.40
N CYS A 106 -15.99 -16.17 -13.31
CA CYS A 106 -16.53 -16.17 -11.94
C CYS A 106 -17.16 -14.82 -11.58
N SER A 107 -16.52 -13.71 -11.94
CA SER A 107 -16.98 -12.36 -11.62
C SER A 107 -18.23 -11.95 -12.40
N CYS A 108 -18.43 -12.44 -13.63
CA CYS A 108 -19.68 -12.23 -14.39
C CYS A 108 -20.93 -12.79 -13.69
N GLN A 109 -20.77 -13.71 -12.73
CA GLN A 109 -21.85 -14.32 -11.96
C GLN A 109 -22.08 -13.63 -10.61
N MET A 110 -21.28 -12.61 -10.28
CA MET A 110 -21.31 -11.89 -9.00
C MET A 110 -21.83 -10.46 -9.18
N PRO A 111 -22.34 -9.84 -8.11
CA PRO A 111 -22.61 -8.40 -8.11
C PRO A 111 -21.34 -7.59 -8.42
N PRO A 112 -21.45 -6.39 -9.03
CA PRO A 112 -20.31 -5.54 -9.32
C PRO A 112 -19.44 -5.29 -8.09
N GLY A 113 -18.12 -5.50 -8.23
CA GLY A 113 -17.14 -5.29 -7.16
C GLY A 113 -17.01 -6.44 -6.15
N MET A 114 -17.74 -7.56 -6.33
CA MET A 114 -17.57 -8.75 -5.49
C MET A 114 -16.78 -9.84 -6.21
N THR A 115 -15.73 -10.33 -5.56
CA THR A 115 -15.00 -11.51 -6.01
C THR A 115 -15.74 -12.78 -5.61
N SER A 116 -15.83 -13.76 -6.53
CA SER A 116 -16.51 -15.04 -6.26
C SER A 116 -15.81 -15.82 -5.13
N PRO A 117 -16.55 -16.33 -4.12
CA PRO A 117 -15.96 -17.17 -3.06
C PRO A 117 -15.21 -18.39 -3.62
N ARG A 118 -15.73 -18.99 -4.70
CA ARG A 118 -15.11 -20.10 -5.41
C ARG A 118 -13.73 -19.72 -5.97
N PHE A 119 -13.60 -18.51 -6.47
CA PHE A 119 -12.32 -18.01 -7.00
C PHE A 119 -11.34 -17.69 -5.87
N ILE A 120 -11.82 -17.13 -4.75
CA ILE A 120 -11.00 -16.88 -3.56
C ILE A 120 -10.43 -18.19 -3.02
N GLU A 121 -11.26 -19.23 -2.91
CA GLU A 121 -10.83 -20.57 -2.51
C GLU A 121 -9.78 -21.14 -3.46
N PHE A 122 -9.97 -20.99 -4.78
CA PHE A 122 -8.99 -21.38 -5.78
C PHE A 122 -7.64 -20.67 -5.61
N VAL A 123 -7.64 -19.34 -5.43
CA VAL A 123 -6.41 -18.57 -5.19
C VAL A 123 -5.74 -19.00 -3.89
N CYS A 124 -6.51 -19.25 -2.84
CA CYS A 124 -6.01 -19.71 -1.55
C CYS A 124 -5.41 -21.12 -1.64
N LYS A 125 -6.01 -22.02 -2.42
CA LYS A 125 -5.49 -23.37 -2.68
C LYS A 125 -4.15 -23.34 -3.41
N HIS A 126 -3.97 -22.41 -4.35
CA HIS A 126 -2.79 -22.31 -5.21
C HIS A 126 -1.82 -21.17 -4.84
N ASP A 127 -1.91 -20.68 -3.61
CA ASP A 127 -1.23 -19.48 -3.12
C ASP A 127 0.29 -19.49 -3.37
N GLU A 128 0.97 -20.61 -3.10
CA GLU A 128 2.41 -20.76 -3.32
C GLU A 128 2.82 -20.67 -4.80
N VAL A 129 2.02 -21.24 -5.70
CA VAL A 129 2.29 -21.20 -7.14
C VAL A 129 2.07 -19.78 -7.67
N LEU A 130 0.99 -19.13 -7.24
CA LEU A 130 0.69 -17.75 -7.62
C LEU A 130 1.76 -16.79 -7.10
N LYS A 131 2.21 -16.94 -5.84
CA LYS A 131 3.35 -16.19 -5.30
C LYS A 131 4.61 -16.42 -6.13
N CYS A 132 4.85 -17.66 -6.58
CA CYS A 132 5.98 -17.96 -7.46
C CYS A 132 5.88 -17.23 -8.80
N PHE A 133 4.70 -17.22 -9.44
CA PHE A 133 4.48 -16.51 -10.70
C PHE A 133 4.71 -15.01 -10.54
N VAL A 134 4.14 -14.42 -9.49
CA VAL A 134 4.28 -12.98 -9.24
C VAL A 134 5.72 -12.62 -8.85
N ASN A 135 6.40 -13.42 -8.02
CA ASN A 135 7.80 -13.14 -7.67
C ASN A 135 8.74 -13.22 -8.88
N ARG A 136 8.44 -14.09 -9.85
CA ARG A 136 9.24 -14.24 -11.08
C ARG A 136 8.93 -13.18 -12.13
N ASN A 137 7.66 -12.82 -12.30
CA ASN A 137 7.23 -11.74 -13.17
C ASN A 137 6.29 -10.81 -12.40
N PRO A 138 6.81 -9.80 -11.69
CA PRO A 138 5.98 -8.99 -10.82
C PRO A 138 5.00 -8.07 -11.53
N LYS A 139 5.26 -7.74 -12.81
CA LYS A 139 4.34 -6.97 -13.66
C LYS A 139 3.03 -7.72 -13.98
N ILE A 140 3.03 -9.05 -13.79
CA ILE A 140 1.85 -9.89 -14.02
C ILE A 140 0.65 -9.50 -13.15
N ILE A 141 0.89 -8.83 -12.01
CA ILE A 141 -0.17 -8.26 -11.17
C ILE A 141 -1.01 -7.26 -11.96
N PHE A 142 -0.36 -6.42 -12.75
CA PHE A 142 -1.00 -5.35 -13.49
C PHE A 142 -1.69 -5.88 -14.76
N ASP A 143 -1.09 -6.88 -15.40
CA ASP A 143 -1.58 -7.43 -16.68
C ASP A 143 -2.71 -8.47 -16.52
N HIS A 144 -2.51 -9.43 -15.60
CA HIS A 144 -3.36 -10.62 -15.50
C HIS A 144 -3.99 -10.81 -14.12
N PHE A 145 -3.30 -10.42 -13.05
CA PHE A 145 -3.73 -10.66 -11.67
C PHE A 145 -4.29 -9.41 -10.97
N HIS A 146 -4.99 -8.55 -11.71
CA HIS A 146 -5.67 -7.37 -11.17
C HIS A 146 -6.69 -7.74 -10.07
N PHE A 147 -7.22 -8.97 -10.08
CA PHE A 147 -8.07 -9.50 -9.00
C PHE A 147 -7.39 -9.48 -7.61
N LEU A 148 -6.05 -9.56 -7.55
CA LEU A 148 -5.30 -9.42 -6.31
C LEU A 148 -5.38 -7.99 -5.75
N LEU A 149 -5.61 -7.01 -6.63
CA LEU A 149 -5.72 -5.61 -6.30
C LEU A 149 -7.18 -5.18 -6.02
N GLU A 150 -8.14 -5.88 -6.60
CA GLU A 150 -9.58 -5.60 -6.42
C GLU A 150 -10.15 -6.21 -5.13
N CYS A 151 -9.60 -7.33 -4.65
CA CYS A 151 -10.10 -8.06 -3.49
C CYS A 151 -9.22 -7.81 -2.25
N PRO A 152 -9.74 -7.17 -1.16
CA PRO A 152 -8.94 -6.90 0.04
C PRO A 152 -8.34 -8.15 0.70
N GLU A 153 -9.07 -9.26 0.70
CA GLU A 153 -8.63 -10.53 1.27
C GLU A 153 -7.39 -11.06 0.51
N LEU A 154 -7.43 -11.03 -0.82
CA LEU A 154 -6.30 -11.44 -1.65
C LEU A 154 -5.15 -10.42 -1.59
N MET A 155 -5.46 -9.12 -1.65
CA MET A 155 -4.48 -8.03 -1.50
C MET A 155 -3.61 -8.22 -0.25
N SER A 156 -4.23 -8.55 0.88
CA SER A 156 -3.52 -8.76 2.15
C SER A 156 -2.47 -9.87 2.07
N ARG A 157 -2.77 -10.97 1.34
CA ARG A 157 -1.89 -12.13 1.17
C ARG A 157 -0.69 -11.82 0.28
N PHE A 158 -0.89 -10.99 -0.74
CA PHE A 158 0.13 -10.62 -1.72
C PHE A 158 0.78 -9.26 -1.44
N MET A 159 0.44 -8.61 -0.32
CA MET A 159 0.85 -7.25 0.05
C MET A 159 2.36 -7.03 -0.01
N HIS A 160 3.16 -8.01 0.41
CA HIS A 160 4.62 -7.92 0.37
C HIS A 160 5.17 -7.81 -1.06
N ILE A 161 4.60 -8.55 -2.01
CA ILE A 161 5.01 -8.53 -3.41
C ILE A 161 4.52 -7.27 -4.12
N ILE A 162 3.30 -6.85 -3.80
CA ILE A 162 2.71 -5.60 -4.31
C ILE A 162 3.55 -4.40 -3.84
N LYS A 163 3.96 -4.37 -2.56
CA LYS A 163 4.85 -3.32 -2.03
C LYS A 163 6.24 -3.32 -2.64
N ALA A 164 6.73 -4.48 -3.08
CA ALA A 164 8.00 -4.58 -3.79
C ALA A 164 7.95 -3.98 -5.21
N GLN A 165 6.76 -3.73 -5.76
CA GLN A 165 6.62 -3.08 -7.07
C GLN A 165 7.01 -1.60 -7.01
N PRO A 166 7.66 -1.07 -8.06
CA PRO A 166 7.94 0.36 -8.18
C PRO A 166 6.66 1.18 -7.95
N PHE A 167 6.79 2.27 -7.19
CA PHE A 167 5.65 3.14 -6.89
C PHE A 167 5.02 3.71 -8.17
N LYS A 168 5.86 4.08 -9.14
CA LYS A 168 5.42 4.61 -10.44
C LYS A 168 4.47 3.65 -11.16
N ASP A 169 4.86 2.38 -11.30
CA ASP A 169 4.06 1.35 -11.98
C ASP A 169 2.71 1.13 -11.27
N ARG A 170 2.71 1.10 -9.93
CA ARG A 170 1.48 1.01 -9.13
C ARG A 170 0.56 2.22 -9.34
N CYS A 171 1.13 3.42 -9.42
CA CYS A 171 0.38 4.63 -9.71
C CYS A 171 -0.21 4.63 -11.12
N GLU A 172 0.58 4.27 -12.13
CA GLU A 172 0.11 4.18 -13.52
C GLU A 172 -1.08 3.23 -13.62
N TRP A 173 -0.94 2.01 -13.09
CA TRP A 173 -2.02 1.03 -13.05
C TRP A 173 -3.27 1.57 -12.33
N PHE A 174 -3.11 2.23 -11.18
CA PHE A 174 -4.23 2.82 -10.44
C PHE A 174 -5.03 3.80 -11.29
N TYR A 175 -4.36 4.69 -12.02
CA TYR A 175 -5.04 5.68 -12.84
C TYR A 175 -5.65 5.10 -14.12
N GLU A 176 -4.99 4.11 -14.74
CA GLU A 176 -5.57 3.36 -15.86
C GLU A 176 -6.88 2.68 -15.45
N HIS A 177 -6.92 2.08 -14.26
CA HIS A 177 -8.12 1.43 -13.73
C HIS A 177 -9.18 2.44 -13.28
N LEU A 178 -8.76 3.55 -12.65
CA LEU A 178 -9.67 4.60 -12.18
C LEU A 178 -10.45 5.24 -13.33
N HIS A 179 -9.84 5.36 -14.51
CA HIS A 179 -10.45 5.94 -15.70
C HIS A 179 -10.92 4.89 -16.71
N SER A 180 -10.79 3.60 -16.39
CA SER A 180 -11.27 2.52 -17.24
C SER A 180 -12.77 2.68 -17.53
N GLY A 181 -13.12 2.65 -18.81
CA GLY A 181 -14.51 2.83 -19.27
C GLY A 181 -15.02 4.28 -19.28
N GLN A 182 -14.21 5.28 -18.91
CA GLN A 182 -14.49 6.66 -19.33
C GLN A 182 -14.08 6.81 -20.80
N PRO A 183 -14.89 7.49 -21.64
CA PRO A 183 -14.44 7.84 -22.98
C PRO A 183 -13.15 8.66 -22.84
N ASP A 184 -12.18 8.35 -23.69
CA ASP A 184 -10.85 8.97 -23.71
C ASP A 184 -10.98 10.49 -23.59
N SER A 185 -10.71 11.03 -22.40
CA SER A 185 -10.90 12.46 -22.11
C SER A 185 -9.88 13.32 -22.87
N ASP A 186 -8.91 12.69 -23.55
CA ASP A 186 -7.95 13.33 -24.44
C ASP A 186 -8.55 13.77 -25.78
N MET A 187 -9.83 13.46 -26.06
CA MET A 187 -10.53 14.01 -27.22
C MET A 187 -11.40 15.22 -26.85
N VAL A 188 -10.80 16.40 -27.06
CA VAL A 188 -11.45 17.70 -27.30
C VAL A 188 -12.07 18.35 -26.06
N HIS A 189 -11.68 19.59 -25.79
CA HIS A 189 -12.37 20.55 -24.92
C HIS A 189 -13.89 20.36 -24.95
N ARG A 190 -14.45 19.55 -24.04
CA ARG A 190 -15.90 19.55 -23.82
C ARG A 190 -16.19 20.96 -23.30
N PRO A 191 -17.02 21.76 -23.99
CA PRO A 191 -17.38 23.07 -23.48
C PRO A 191 -18.00 22.88 -22.11
N VAL A 192 -17.40 23.51 -21.10
CA VAL A 192 -17.90 23.46 -19.73
C VAL A 192 -19.27 24.14 -19.76
N ASN A 193 -20.34 23.39 -19.47
CA ASN A 193 -21.65 24.00 -19.31
C ASN A 193 -21.58 24.97 -18.12
N GLU A 194 -22.16 26.16 -18.24
CA GLU A 194 -22.16 27.13 -17.14
C GLU A 194 -22.76 26.56 -15.84
N ASN A 195 -23.75 25.67 -15.96
CA ASN A 195 -24.38 24.98 -14.84
C ASN A 195 -23.46 23.98 -14.11
N ASP A 196 -22.32 23.60 -14.71
CA ASP A 196 -21.35 22.66 -14.15
C ASP A 196 -20.14 23.40 -13.52
N ILE A 197 -20.13 24.75 -13.54
CA ILE A 197 -19.07 25.56 -12.93
C ILE A 197 -19.35 25.71 -11.43
N LEU A 198 -18.34 25.39 -10.62
CA LEU A 198 -18.34 25.63 -9.18
C LEU A 198 -18.04 27.12 -8.93
N LEU A 199 -19.09 27.90 -8.70
CA LEU A 199 -18.97 29.30 -8.31
C LEU A 199 -18.71 29.41 -6.81
N VAL A 200 -17.53 29.88 -6.42
CA VAL A 200 -17.08 29.91 -5.02
C VAL A 200 -16.66 31.31 -4.58
N HIS A 201 -16.93 31.65 -3.31
CA HIS A 201 -16.51 32.92 -2.72
C HIS A 201 -15.16 32.77 -2.03
N ARG A 202 -14.18 33.64 -2.31
CA ARG A 202 -12.85 33.58 -1.68
C ARG A 202 -12.89 33.75 -0.17
N ASP A 203 -13.64 34.74 0.30
CA ASP A 203 -13.73 35.07 1.73
C ASP A 203 -14.32 33.95 2.60
N SER A 204 -15.00 33.00 1.97
CA SER A 204 -15.62 31.85 2.64
C SER A 204 -15.38 30.58 1.85
N ILE A 205 -14.18 30.41 1.30
CA ILE A 205 -13.88 29.38 0.28
C ILE A 205 -14.20 27.98 0.78
N PHE A 206 -13.87 27.64 2.03
CA PHE A 206 -14.12 26.31 2.57
C PHE A 206 -15.61 26.00 2.64
N ARG A 207 -16.40 26.87 3.28
CA ARG A 207 -17.86 26.72 3.40
C ARG A 207 -18.56 26.77 2.05
N SER A 208 -18.21 27.76 1.22
CA SER A 208 -18.79 27.93 -0.12
C SER A 208 -18.53 26.71 -1.00
N SER A 209 -17.30 26.19 -0.97
CA SER A 209 -16.92 24.97 -1.69
C SER A 209 -17.68 23.75 -1.17
N CYS A 210 -17.85 23.61 0.15
CA CYS A 210 -18.63 22.53 0.75
C CYS A 210 -20.09 22.54 0.26
N GLU A 211 -20.71 23.72 0.19
CA GLU A 211 -22.09 23.86 -0.26
C GLU A 211 -22.27 23.56 -1.76
N VAL A 212 -21.33 23.97 -2.62
CA VAL A 212 -21.44 23.71 -4.08
C VAL A 212 -21.05 22.28 -4.44
N VAL A 213 -20.00 21.72 -3.82
CA VAL A 213 -19.54 20.35 -4.09
C VAL A 213 -20.55 19.33 -3.58
N SER A 214 -21.20 19.57 -2.44
CA SER A 214 -22.24 18.66 -1.92
C SER A 214 -23.49 18.58 -2.82
N LYS A 215 -23.80 19.65 -3.57
CA LYS A 215 -24.92 19.72 -4.52
C LYS A 215 -24.54 19.25 -5.93
N ALA A 216 -23.25 19.27 -6.25
CA ALA A 216 -22.76 18.91 -7.58
C ALA A 216 -22.88 17.41 -7.86
N ASN A 217 -23.01 17.07 -9.13
CA ASN A 217 -23.03 15.67 -9.56
C ASN A 217 -21.62 15.07 -9.51
N CYS A 218 -21.42 14.10 -8.62
CA CYS A 218 -20.13 13.40 -8.43
C CYS A 218 -19.58 12.79 -9.74
N ALA A 219 -20.43 12.24 -10.62
CA ALA A 219 -19.97 11.68 -11.89
C ALA A 219 -19.41 12.77 -12.82
N LYS A 220 -19.98 13.99 -12.80
CA LYS A 220 -19.47 15.13 -13.57
C LYS A 220 -18.16 15.64 -12.98
N LEU A 221 -18.08 15.79 -11.66
CA LEU A 221 -16.86 16.22 -10.97
C LEU A 221 -15.68 15.28 -11.25
N LYS A 222 -15.93 13.97 -11.38
CA LYS A 222 -14.90 13.00 -11.78
C LYS A 222 -14.43 13.15 -13.23
N GLN A 223 -15.31 13.59 -14.13
CA GLN A 223 -14.97 13.83 -15.54
C GLN A 223 -14.19 15.13 -15.74
N GLY A 224 -14.48 16.16 -14.94
CA GLY A 224 -13.77 17.44 -15.02
C GLY A 224 -14.27 18.42 -13.97
N ILE A 225 -13.35 19.25 -13.48
CA ILE A 225 -13.63 20.30 -12.51
C ILE A 225 -13.45 21.64 -13.20
N ALA A 226 -14.44 22.52 -13.05
CA ALA A 226 -14.36 23.91 -13.45
C ALA A 226 -14.76 24.78 -12.26
N VAL A 227 -13.86 25.67 -11.85
CA VAL A 227 -14.05 26.58 -10.73
C VAL A 227 -13.99 28.01 -11.24
N ARG A 228 -14.82 28.88 -10.67
CA ARG A 228 -14.77 30.32 -10.86
C ARG A 228 -14.95 31.00 -9.52
N PHE A 229 -14.09 31.95 -9.20
CA PHE A 229 -14.27 32.79 -8.02
C PHE A 229 -15.31 33.87 -8.29
N HIS A 230 -16.18 34.13 -7.32
CA HIS A 230 -17.22 35.13 -7.45
C HIS A 230 -16.61 36.53 -7.65
N GLY A 231 -17.05 37.24 -8.70
CA GLY A 231 -16.50 38.55 -9.06
C GLY A 231 -15.21 38.52 -9.88
N GLU A 232 -14.71 37.34 -10.26
CA GLU A 232 -13.49 37.18 -11.06
C GLU A 232 -13.76 36.57 -12.44
N GLU A 233 -13.04 37.05 -13.44
CA GLU A 233 -13.11 36.53 -14.82
C GLU A 233 -12.21 35.31 -15.04
N GLY A 234 -11.31 35.00 -14.09
CA GLY A 234 -10.37 33.89 -14.18
C GLY A 234 -11.07 32.54 -14.28
N MET A 235 -10.65 31.71 -15.24
CA MET A 235 -11.10 30.32 -15.38
C MET A 235 -9.97 29.40 -15.89
N GLY A 236 -10.16 28.10 -15.71
CA GLY A 236 -9.28 27.06 -16.26
C GLY A 236 -8.41 26.37 -15.22
N GLN A 237 -7.43 25.59 -15.69
CA GLN A 237 -6.63 24.69 -14.85
C GLN A 237 -5.77 25.42 -13.80
N GLY A 238 -5.43 26.69 -14.03
CA GLY A 238 -4.76 27.52 -13.02
C GLY A 238 -5.64 27.76 -11.79
N VAL A 239 -6.91 28.11 -12.03
CA VAL A 239 -7.91 28.38 -10.97
C VAL A 239 -8.27 27.10 -10.23
N VAL A 240 -8.35 25.96 -10.92
CA VAL A 240 -8.60 24.66 -10.28
C VAL A 240 -7.45 24.27 -9.35
N ARG A 241 -6.19 24.47 -9.79
CA ARG A 241 -5.01 24.24 -8.93
C ARG A 241 -5.03 25.13 -7.70
N GLU A 242 -5.23 26.43 -7.89
CA GLU A 242 -5.35 27.39 -6.81
C GLU A 242 -6.47 27.00 -5.82
N TRP A 243 -7.63 26.56 -6.33
CA TRP A 243 -8.74 26.12 -5.50
C TRP A 243 -8.37 24.91 -4.62
N PHE A 244 -7.69 23.89 -5.17
CA PHE A 244 -7.20 22.76 -4.38
C PHE A 244 -6.13 23.19 -3.37
N ASP A 245 -5.22 24.07 -3.75
CA ASP A 245 -4.15 24.57 -2.87
C ASP A 245 -4.74 25.30 -1.65
N ILE A 246 -5.68 26.23 -1.87
CA ILE A 246 -6.33 26.96 -0.78
C ILE A 246 -7.14 26.00 0.10
N LEU A 247 -7.95 25.12 -0.50
CA LEU A 247 -8.73 24.14 0.27
C LEU A 247 -7.84 23.20 1.08
N SER A 248 -6.65 22.86 0.58
CA SER A 248 -5.74 22.00 1.32
C SER A 248 -5.30 22.62 2.65
N ASN A 249 -5.06 23.94 2.68
CA ASN A 249 -4.76 24.67 3.90
C ASN A 249 -6.00 24.81 4.80
N GLU A 250 -7.17 25.07 4.21
CA GLU A 250 -8.42 25.22 4.97
C GLU A 250 -8.89 23.92 5.63
N ILE A 251 -8.65 22.76 5.01
CA ILE A 251 -8.99 21.45 5.60
C ILE A 251 -8.28 21.25 6.95
N VAL A 252 -7.03 21.70 7.06
CA VAL A 252 -6.21 21.58 8.27
C VAL A 252 -6.19 22.85 9.12
N ASN A 253 -7.04 23.84 8.79
CA ASN A 253 -7.13 25.07 9.56
C ASN A 253 -7.71 24.77 10.96
N PRO A 254 -6.98 25.13 12.05
CA PRO A 254 -7.42 24.90 13.42
C PRO A 254 -8.79 25.50 13.76
N ASP A 255 -9.18 26.58 13.08
CA ASP A 255 -10.45 27.28 13.31
C ASP A 255 -11.68 26.40 13.01
N TYR A 256 -11.55 25.41 12.11
CA TYR A 256 -12.63 24.44 11.84
C TYR A 256 -12.63 23.27 12.81
N ALA A 257 -11.58 23.11 13.62
CA ALA A 257 -11.38 22.03 14.58
C ALA A 257 -11.48 20.61 14.00
N LEU A 258 -11.28 20.42 12.69
CA LEU A 258 -11.43 19.11 12.03
C LEU A 258 -10.22 18.22 12.24
N PHE A 259 -9.03 18.76 12.03
CA PHE A 259 -7.77 18.03 12.18
C PHE A 259 -6.92 18.74 13.23
N THR A 260 -6.14 17.94 13.96
CA THR A 260 -5.10 18.41 14.86
C THR A 260 -3.74 17.99 14.34
N GLN A 261 -2.74 18.82 14.60
CA GLN A 261 -1.35 18.52 14.30
C GLN A 261 -0.83 17.47 15.29
N SER A 262 -0.03 16.54 14.82
CA SER A 262 0.68 15.55 15.64
C SER A 262 1.83 16.19 16.41
N ALA A 263 2.41 15.48 17.39
CA ALA A 263 3.54 15.97 18.18
C ALA A 263 4.80 16.25 17.32
N ASP A 264 4.92 15.62 16.15
CA ASP A 264 6.01 15.86 15.20
C ASP A 264 5.94 17.24 14.50
N GLY A 265 4.82 17.96 14.62
CA GLY A 265 4.63 19.28 14.01
C GLY A 265 4.54 19.25 12.48
N THR A 266 4.43 18.10 11.84
CA THR A 266 4.43 17.97 10.37
C THR A 266 3.25 17.20 9.83
N THR A 267 2.65 16.32 10.64
CA THR A 267 1.52 15.50 10.22
C THR A 267 0.23 15.90 10.93
N PHE A 268 -0.91 15.53 10.32
CA PHE A 268 -2.26 15.82 10.83
C PHE A 268 -3.06 14.54 11.05
N GLN A 269 -3.97 14.59 12.02
CA GLN A 269 -4.94 13.53 12.31
C GLN A 269 -6.30 14.11 12.67
N PRO A 270 -7.41 13.36 12.52
CA PRO A 270 -8.72 13.84 12.94
C PRO A 270 -8.73 14.26 14.41
N ASN A 271 -9.31 15.42 14.68
CA ASN A 271 -9.43 15.94 16.04
C ASN A 271 -10.55 15.19 16.78
N SER A 272 -10.20 14.56 17.91
CA SER A 272 -11.16 13.90 18.82
C SER A 272 -12.23 14.88 19.34
N ASN A 273 -11.86 16.16 19.48
CA ASN A 273 -12.73 17.24 19.95
C ASN A 273 -13.43 18.00 18.81
N SER A 274 -13.45 17.45 17.58
CA SER A 274 -14.08 18.09 16.42
C SER A 274 -15.57 18.37 16.59
N TYR A 275 -16.26 17.68 17.50
CA TYR A 275 -17.68 17.88 17.80
C TYR A 275 -18.02 19.28 18.31
N VAL A 276 -17.01 20.08 18.73
CA VAL A 276 -17.21 21.52 19.04
C VAL A 276 -17.76 22.28 17.84
N ASN A 277 -17.46 21.81 16.62
CA ASN A 277 -18.06 22.29 15.39
C ASN A 277 -19.30 21.43 15.07
N PRO A 278 -20.52 21.99 15.13
CA PRO A 278 -21.76 21.21 14.90
C PRO A 278 -21.84 20.55 13.52
N ASP A 279 -21.16 21.11 12.52
CA ASP A 279 -21.14 20.61 11.14
C ASP A 279 -19.93 19.72 10.83
N HIS A 280 -19.12 19.34 11.84
CA HIS A 280 -17.86 18.63 11.65
C HIS A 280 -17.98 17.37 10.78
N LEU A 281 -19.05 16.57 10.92
CA LEU A 281 -19.24 15.37 10.10
C LEU A 281 -19.46 15.71 8.61
N ASN A 282 -20.19 16.78 8.32
CA ASN A 282 -20.38 17.28 6.97
C ASN A 282 -19.05 17.74 6.38
N TYR A 283 -18.23 18.44 7.17
CA TYR A 283 -16.92 18.90 6.75
C TYR A 283 -15.88 17.78 6.62
N PHE A 284 -15.89 16.75 7.45
CA PHE A 284 -15.05 15.55 7.23
C PHE A 284 -15.42 14.84 5.93
N ARG A 285 -16.72 14.72 5.63
CA ARG A 285 -17.18 14.16 4.36
C ARG A 285 -16.70 15.02 3.19
N PHE A 286 -16.80 16.33 3.30
CA PHE A 286 -16.31 17.27 2.29
C PHE A 286 -14.80 17.18 2.11
N ALA A 287 -14.01 17.18 3.18
CA ALA A 287 -12.56 16.99 3.12
C ALA A 287 -12.19 15.69 2.41
N GLY A 288 -12.87 14.58 2.73
CA GLY A 288 -12.71 13.31 2.02
C GLY A 288 -13.06 13.40 0.52
N GLN A 289 -14.10 14.14 0.16
CA GLN A 289 -14.44 14.39 -1.25
C GLN A 289 -13.35 15.20 -1.96
N ILE A 290 -12.81 16.25 -1.34
CA ILE A 290 -11.75 17.08 -1.92
C ILE A 290 -10.47 16.26 -2.10
N LEU A 291 -10.05 15.49 -1.10
CA LEU A 291 -8.88 14.60 -1.20
C LEU A 291 -9.07 13.54 -2.29
N GLY A 292 -10.27 12.95 -2.39
CA GLY A 292 -10.61 11.99 -3.43
C GLY A 292 -10.65 12.60 -4.83
N LEU A 293 -11.16 13.83 -4.98
CA LEU A 293 -11.15 14.57 -6.24
C LEU A 293 -9.73 14.98 -6.63
N ALA A 294 -8.92 15.43 -5.68
CA ALA A 294 -7.51 15.75 -5.93
C ALA A 294 -6.76 14.51 -6.45
N LEU A 295 -6.97 13.37 -5.79
CA LEU A 295 -6.43 12.09 -6.24
C LEU A 295 -6.95 11.73 -7.65
N ASN A 296 -8.25 11.86 -7.93
CA ASN A 296 -8.81 11.56 -9.24
C ASN A 296 -8.22 12.42 -10.36
N HIS A 297 -7.93 13.69 -10.10
CA HIS A 297 -7.45 14.67 -11.09
C HIS A 297 -5.93 14.86 -11.07
N ARG A 298 -5.17 13.95 -10.41
CA ARG A 298 -3.71 14.04 -10.25
C ARG A 298 -3.24 15.37 -9.66
N GLN A 299 -4.05 15.99 -8.81
CA GLN A 299 -3.69 17.20 -8.09
C GLN A 299 -3.00 16.83 -6.78
N LEU A 300 -1.87 17.48 -6.53
CA LEU A 300 -1.17 17.35 -5.27
C LEU A 300 -1.84 18.27 -4.25
N VAL A 301 -2.02 17.78 -3.03
CA VAL A 301 -2.46 18.58 -1.89
C VAL A 301 -1.30 18.69 -0.91
N ASN A 302 -1.11 19.87 -0.34
CA ASN A 302 -0.04 20.12 0.62
C ASN A 302 -0.48 19.74 2.05
N ILE A 303 -0.92 18.49 2.23
CA ILE A 303 -1.32 17.95 3.53
C ILE A 303 -0.63 16.60 3.74
N TYR A 304 -0.02 16.44 4.91
CA TYR A 304 0.59 15.19 5.35
C TYR A 304 -0.21 14.65 6.51
N PHE A 305 -0.77 13.44 6.38
CA PHE A 305 -1.51 12.80 7.46
C PHE A 305 -0.63 11.82 8.24
N THR A 306 -1.06 11.45 9.43
CA THR A 306 -0.40 10.40 10.21
C THR A 306 -0.47 9.04 9.50
N ARG A 307 0.48 8.17 9.82
CA ARG A 307 0.52 6.80 9.28
C ARG A 307 -0.75 6.01 9.63
N SER A 308 -1.25 6.19 10.85
CA SER A 308 -2.51 5.58 11.31
C SER A 308 -3.70 6.04 10.45
N PHE A 309 -3.77 7.32 10.09
CA PHE A 309 -4.84 7.83 9.23
C PHE A 309 -4.82 7.20 7.83
N TYR A 310 -3.64 7.09 7.20
CA TYR A 310 -3.52 6.38 5.92
C TYR A 310 -3.92 4.89 6.03
N LYS A 311 -3.59 4.23 7.15
CA LYS A 311 -4.03 2.85 7.41
C LYS A 311 -5.55 2.74 7.51
N HIS A 312 -6.22 3.69 8.15
CA HIS A 312 -7.69 3.73 8.20
C HIS A 312 -8.31 3.88 6.81
N ILE A 313 -7.76 4.75 5.95
CA ILE A 313 -8.22 4.89 4.55
C ILE A 313 -8.09 3.56 3.79
N LEU A 314 -7.01 2.82 4.03
CA LEU A 314 -6.74 1.53 3.38
C LEU A 314 -7.45 0.34 4.04
N GLY A 315 -8.18 0.54 5.14
CA GLY A 315 -8.77 -0.56 5.92
C GLY A 315 -7.75 -1.49 6.58
N ILE A 316 -6.51 -1.04 6.78
CA ILE A 316 -5.44 -1.80 7.41
C ILE A 316 -5.52 -1.58 8.94
N PRO A 317 -5.49 -2.64 9.76
CA PRO A 317 -5.46 -2.50 11.21
C PRO A 317 -4.25 -1.68 11.70
N VAL A 318 -4.50 -0.79 12.66
CA VAL A 318 -3.46 -0.05 13.37
C VAL A 318 -2.82 -0.92 14.45
N ASN A 319 -1.56 -0.62 14.77
CA ASN A 319 -0.83 -1.26 15.86
C ASN A 319 -0.17 -0.19 16.77
N TYR A 320 0.35 -0.60 17.93
CA TYR A 320 0.97 0.35 18.87
C TYR A 320 2.18 1.08 18.26
N GLN A 321 2.85 0.50 17.26
CA GLN A 321 3.98 1.14 16.58
C GLN A 321 3.54 2.35 15.75
N ASP A 322 2.27 2.43 15.33
CA ASP A 322 1.75 3.59 14.61
C ASP A 322 1.60 4.82 15.51
N VAL A 323 1.52 4.61 16.84
CA VAL A 323 1.49 5.70 17.84
C VAL A 323 2.73 6.56 17.74
N ALA A 324 3.87 6.00 17.34
CA ALA A 324 5.10 6.77 17.17
C ALA A 324 4.99 7.89 16.12
N SER A 325 4.04 7.81 15.19
CA SER A 325 3.75 8.88 14.23
C SER A 325 2.88 10.00 14.78
N ILE A 326 2.29 9.79 15.95
CA ILE A 326 1.40 10.74 16.63
C ILE A 326 2.16 11.35 17.81
N ASP A 327 2.69 10.50 18.67
CA ASP A 327 3.44 10.81 19.88
C ASP A 327 4.60 9.80 20.05
N PRO A 328 5.83 10.20 19.66
CA PRO A 328 7.02 9.36 19.80
C PRO A 328 7.37 9.02 21.25
N GLU A 329 7.10 9.92 22.20
CA GLU A 329 7.43 9.71 23.61
C GLU A 329 6.48 8.69 24.22
N TYR A 330 5.17 8.83 23.96
CA TYR A 330 4.18 7.86 24.38
C TYR A 330 4.45 6.47 23.78
N ALA A 331 4.82 6.39 22.49
CA ALA A 331 5.19 5.13 21.86
C ALA A 331 6.42 4.47 22.51
N LYS A 332 7.41 5.25 22.93
CA LYS A 332 8.58 4.74 23.66
C LYS A 332 8.19 4.17 25.02
N ASN A 333 7.29 4.83 25.74
CA ASN A 333 6.79 4.36 27.03
C ASN A 333 6.01 3.05 26.87
N LEU A 334 5.16 2.94 25.84
CA LEU A 334 4.46 1.69 25.52
C LEU A 334 5.43 0.55 25.18
N GLN A 335 6.45 0.81 24.35
CA GLN A 335 7.47 -0.19 24.03
C GLN A 335 8.24 -0.62 25.28
N TRP A 336 8.55 0.31 26.17
CA TRP A 336 9.25 0.00 27.42
C TRP A 336 8.42 -0.93 28.32
N ILE A 337 7.12 -0.69 28.45
CA ILE A 337 6.20 -1.58 29.20
C ILE A 337 6.17 -2.98 28.58
N LEU A 338 6.21 -3.10 27.24
CA LEU A 338 6.22 -4.38 26.55
C LEU A 338 7.55 -5.16 26.73
N ASP A 339 8.67 -4.44 26.85
CA ASP A 339 10.01 -5.04 26.90
C ASP A 339 10.47 -5.39 28.33
N ASN A 340 9.80 -4.87 29.37
CA ASN A 340 10.22 -4.98 30.77
C ASN A 340 9.14 -5.62 31.65
N ASP A 341 9.55 -6.23 32.76
CA ASP A 341 8.61 -6.73 33.77
C ASP A 341 8.11 -5.57 34.64
N ILE A 342 6.79 -5.37 34.67
CA ILE A 342 6.17 -4.28 35.41
C ILE A 342 5.70 -4.64 36.82
N SER A 343 5.84 -5.90 37.23
CA SER A 343 5.28 -6.42 38.50
C SER A 343 5.74 -5.66 39.73
N ASP A 344 7.00 -5.22 39.76
CA ASP A 344 7.63 -4.55 40.90
C ASP A 344 7.79 -3.03 40.72
N LEU A 345 7.25 -2.46 39.63
CA LEU A 345 7.46 -1.05 39.32
C LEU A 345 6.47 -0.11 40.02
N GLY A 346 5.38 -0.62 40.57
CA GLY A 346 4.34 0.20 41.20
C GLY A 346 3.70 1.19 40.23
N LEU A 347 3.68 0.88 38.92
CA LEU A 347 2.96 1.66 37.92
C LEU A 347 1.47 1.48 38.18
N GLU A 348 0.81 2.47 38.77
CA GLU A 348 -0.65 2.48 39.03
C GLU A 348 -1.46 2.65 37.72
N LEU A 349 -1.10 1.89 36.69
CA LEU A 349 -1.74 1.89 35.39
C LEU A 349 -3.03 1.09 35.44
N THR A 350 -4.09 1.67 34.89
CA THR A 350 -5.38 1.01 34.71
C THR A 350 -5.73 0.96 33.22
N PHE A 351 -6.79 0.24 32.85
CA PHE A 351 -7.29 0.23 31.46
C PHE A 351 -8.13 1.48 31.17
N SER A 352 -7.56 2.66 31.41
CA SER A 352 -8.09 3.96 31.06
C SER A 352 -7.01 4.82 30.41
N VAL A 353 -7.44 5.88 29.75
CA VAL A 353 -6.55 6.88 29.15
C VAL A 353 -7.04 8.26 29.54
N GLU A 354 -6.12 9.14 29.90
CA GLU A 354 -6.43 10.55 30.11
C GLU A 354 -6.46 11.27 28.77
N THR A 355 -7.55 12.01 28.52
CA THR A 355 -7.73 12.79 27.30
C THR A 355 -7.96 14.25 27.68
N ASP A 356 -7.27 15.17 27.00
CA ASP A 356 -7.53 16.60 27.13
C ASP A 356 -8.80 16.97 26.35
N VAL A 357 -9.80 17.44 27.08
CA VAL A 357 -11.05 17.98 26.56
C VAL A 357 -11.16 19.45 26.97
N PHE A 358 -10.65 20.34 26.10
CA PHE A 358 -10.67 21.80 26.28
C PHE A 358 -9.97 22.29 27.56
N GLY A 359 -8.83 21.70 27.91
CA GLY A 359 -8.03 22.02 29.09
C GLY A 359 -8.46 21.28 30.36
N ALA A 360 -9.51 20.45 30.28
CA ALA A 360 -9.88 19.53 31.34
C ALA A 360 -9.41 18.12 30.99
N MET A 361 -8.62 17.51 31.88
CA MET A 361 -8.21 16.12 31.74
C MET A 361 -9.37 15.22 32.16
N GLU A 362 -9.89 14.43 31.22
CA GLU A 362 -10.93 13.44 31.46
C GLU A 362 -10.35 12.03 31.34
N GLU A 363 -10.67 11.17 32.31
CA GLU A 363 -10.28 9.76 32.29
C GLU A 363 -11.32 8.94 31.53
N VAL A 364 -10.90 8.32 30.42
CA VAL A 364 -11.77 7.52 29.55
C VAL A 364 -11.38 6.04 29.65
N PRO A 365 -12.29 5.15 30.08
CA PRO A 365 -11.98 3.72 30.18
C PRO A 365 -11.86 3.07 28.79
N LEU A 366 -10.78 2.32 28.56
CA LEU A 366 -10.50 1.59 27.30
C LEU A 366 -11.39 0.36 27.12
N LYS A 367 -11.93 -0.18 28.22
CA LYS A 367 -12.88 -1.30 28.25
C LYS A 367 -13.87 -1.10 29.39
N PRO A 368 -15.04 -1.78 29.39
CA PRO A 368 -16.00 -1.67 30.50
C PRO A 368 -15.34 -1.94 31.85
N GLY A 369 -15.47 -0.99 32.79
CA GLY A 369 -14.82 -1.05 34.11
C GLY A 369 -13.31 -0.80 34.11
N GLY A 370 -12.74 -0.29 33.01
CA GLY A 370 -11.30 -0.20 32.78
C GLY A 370 -10.50 0.54 33.86
N GLY A 371 -11.06 1.63 34.42
CA GLY A 371 -10.42 2.40 35.49
C GLY A 371 -10.26 1.63 36.82
N SER A 372 -10.89 0.47 36.99
CA SER A 372 -10.71 -0.40 38.16
C SER A 372 -9.86 -1.64 37.86
N ILE A 373 -9.42 -1.80 36.61
CA ILE A 373 -8.65 -2.97 36.18
C ILE A 373 -7.20 -2.54 36.08
N LEU A 374 -6.35 -3.06 36.95
CA LEU A 374 -4.91 -2.82 36.92
C LEU A 374 -4.27 -3.53 35.73
N VAL A 375 -3.26 -2.87 35.15
CA VAL A 375 -2.38 -3.47 34.15
C VAL A 375 -1.38 -4.40 34.87
N THR A 376 -1.17 -5.58 34.30
CA THR A 376 -0.31 -6.65 34.82
C THR A 376 0.43 -7.29 33.64
N GLN A 377 1.46 -8.11 33.89
CA GLN A 377 2.17 -8.81 32.80
C GLN A 377 1.27 -9.69 31.91
N ASN A 378 0.10 -10.09 32.38
CA ASN A 378 -0.79 -10.97 31.62
C ASN A 378 -1.71 -10.25 30.63
N ASN A 379 -1.97 -8.95 30.79
CA ASN A 379 -3.13 -8.28 30.17
C ASN A 379 -2.83 -7.05 29.32
#